data_AF-A0A959RPI4-F1
#
_entry.id   AF-A0A959RPI4-F1
#
_cell.length_a   1.000
_cell.length_b   1.000
_cell.length_c   1.000
_cell.angle_alpha   90.00
_cell.angle_beta   90.00
_cell.angle_gamma   90.00
#
_symmetry.space_group_name_H-M   'P 1'
#
loop_
_entity.id
_entity.type
_entity.pdbx_description
1 polymer ?
#
loop_
_entity_poly.entity_id
_entity_poly.type
_entity_poly.pdbx_seq_one_letter_code
_entity_poly.pdbx_strand_id
1 'polypeptide(L)'
;MRTYKNELEEIANDLLTQNAEAKGNENKPNYTNRQFMNAVIIFQTALMDKMYDNQDYDKMDVENRLKMAESCGLELRKLIHTYTGLDLNDGWYECDEFWI
;
A
#
# COMPACT_ATOMS: atom_id res chain seq x y z
N MET A 1 -5.91 10.31 14.71
CA MET A 1 -5.20 9.04 14.43
C MET A 1 -3.72 9.24 14.75
N ARG A 2 -3.01 8.21 15.24
CA ARG A 2 -1.55 8.31 15.41
C ARG A 2 -0.90 8.45 14.03
N THR A 3 0.11 9.30 13.92
CA THR A 3 0.90 9.43 12.68
C THR A 3 2.28 8.81 12.90
N TYR A 4 2.84 8.17 11.88
CA TYR A 4 4.15 7.49 11.91
C TYR A 4 5.20 8.27 11.10
N LYS A 5 5.15 9.60 11.17
CA LYS A 5 5.93 10.48 10.27
C LYS A 5 7.42 10.17 10.34
N ASN A 6 7.97 10.14 11.55
CA ASN A 6 9.41 9.96 11.75
C ASN A 6 9.81 8.53 11.37
N GLU A 7 9.02 7.52 11.75
CA GLU A 7 9.31 6.13 11.45
C GLU A 7 9.28 5.84 9.94
N LEU A 8 8.30 6.41 9.21
CA LEU A 8 8.22 6.27 7.75
C LEU A 8 9.37 7.00 7.04
N GLU A 9 9.77 8.16 7.53
CA GLU A 9 10.90 8.93 7.00
C GLU A 9 12.23 8.20 7.21
N GLU A 10 12.45 7.63 8.41
CA GLU A 10 13.62 6.81 8.73
C GLU A 10 13.69 5.57 7.83
N ILE A 11 12.59 4.81 7.71
CA ILE A 11 12.54 3.62 6.84
C ILE A 11 12.78 4.01 5.38
N ALA A 12 12.16 5.09 4.89
CA ALA A 12 12.33 5.51 3.50
C ALA A 12 13.79 5.90 3.18
N ASN A 13 14.43 6.67 4.07
CA ASN A 13 15.81 7.10 3.90
C ASN A 13 16.79 5.91 3.99
N ASP A 14 16.53 4.93 4.86
CA ASP A 14 17.34 3.72 4.95
C ASP A 14 17.26 2.90 3.66
N LEU A 15 16.05 2.69 3.11
CA LEU A 15 15.86 2.00 1.83
C LEU A 15 16.53 2.73 0.65
N LEU A 16 16.49 4.07 0.63
CA LEU A 16 17.19 4.87 -0.39
C LEU A 16 18.71 4.71 -0.27
N THR A 17 19.24 4.76 0.95
CA THR A 17 20.67 4.61 1.22
C THR A 17 21.15 3.21 0.83
N GLN A 18 20.43 2.16 1.24
CA GLN A 18 20.73 0.77 0.87
C GLN A 18 20.80 0.60 -0.65
N ASN A 19 19.84 1.15 -1.39
CA ASN A 19 19.82 1.07 -2.85
C ASN A 19 20.96 1.87 -3.51
N ALA A 20 21.34 3.02 -2.94
CA ALA A 20 22.42 3.86 -3.46
C ALA A 20 23.81 3.25 -3.22
N GLU A 21 23.98 2.55 -2.10
CA GLU A 21 25.27 1.99 -1.68
C GLU A 21 25.49 0.53 -2.09
N ALA A 22 24.45 -0.17 -2.55
CA ALA A 22 24.49 -1.57 -2.93
C ALA A 22 25.54 -1.85 -4.03
N LYS A 23 26.33 -2.91 -3.84
CA LYS A 23 27.35 -3.36 -4.81
C LYS A 23 26.97 -4.72 -5.39
N GLY A 24 26.98 -4.83 -6.71
CA GLY A 24 26.67 -6.09 -7.41
C GLY A 24 25.21 -6.55 -7.20
N ASN A 25 25.00 -7.75 -6.67
CA ASN A 25 23.68 -8.37 -6.51
C ASN A 25 22.97 -8.04 -5.18
N GLU A 26 23.47 -7.06 -4.42
CA GLU A 26 22.95 -6.68 -3.10
C GLU A 26 21.60 -5.94 -3.15
N ASN A 27 21.10 -5.58 -4.34
CA ASN A 27 19.83 -4.85 -4.54
C ASN A 27 18.56 -5.64 -4.23
N LYS A 28 18.65 -6.93 -3.83
CA LYS A 28 17.49 -7.75 -3.50
C LYS A 28 17.33 -7.85 -1.97
N PRO A 29 16.39 -7.11 -1.35
CA PRO A 29 16.21 -7.10 0.11
C PRO A 29 15.64 -8.42 0.70
N ASN A 30 15.27 -9.38 -0.15
CA ASN A 30 14.82 -10.73 0.24
C ASN A 30 13.68 -10.76 1.27
N TYR A 31 12.65 -9.94 1.07
CA TYR A 31 11.44 -9.98 1.90
C TYR A 31 10.79 -11.37 1.90
N THR A 32 10.42 -11.84 3.08
CA THR A 32 9.45 -12.94 3.23
C THR A 32 8.06 -12.49 2.78
N ASN A 33 7.17 -13.43 2.48
CA ASN A 33 5.79 -13.11 2.12
C ASN A 33 5.12 -12.22 3.18
N ARG A 34 5.34 -12.48 4.48
CA ARG A 34 4.77 -11.66 5.55
C ARG A 34 5.30 -10.23 5.56
N GLN A 35 6.61 -10.04 5.34
CA GLN A 35 7.20 -8.70 5.29
C GLN A 35 6.72 -7.92 4.07
N PHE A 36 6.61 -8.58 2.92
CA PHE A 36 6.01 -7.99 1.73
C PHE A 36 4.57 -7.55 1.98
N MET A 37 3.74 -8.41 2.59
CA MET A 37 2.36 -8.08 2.93
C MET A 37 2.26 -6.89 3.89
N ASN A 38 3.13 -6.79 4.89
CA ASN A 38 3.17 -5.63 5.77
C ASN A 38 3.46 -4.33 5.00
N ALA A 39 4.37 -4.37 4.03
CA ALA A 39 4.65 -3.22 3.16
C ALA A 39 3.43 -2.84 2.30
N VAL A 40 2.71 -3.82 1.78
CA VAL A 40 1.45 -3.59 1.02
C VAL A 40 0.39 -2.92 1.90
N ILE A 41 0.22 -3.34 3.16
CA ILE A 41 -0.74 -2.72 4.09
C ILE A 41 -0.40 -1.26 4.36
N ILE A 42 0.88 -0.95 4.60
CA ILE A 42 1.36 0.42 4.79
C ILE A 42 1.08 1.25 3.54
N PHE A 43 1.43 0.73 2.36
CA PHE A 43 1.18 1.40 1.09
C PHE A 43 -0.31 1.62 0.82
N GLN A 44 -1.16 0.61 1.03
CA GLN A 44 -2.61 0.70 0.87
C GLN A 44 -3.20 1.78 1.77
N THR A 45 -2.74 1.88 3.02
CA THR A 45 -3.20 2.92 3.96
C THR A 45 -2.84 4.31 3.44
N ALA A 46 -1.60 4.52 2.98
CA ALA A 46 -1.17 5.79 2.41
C ALA A 46 -1.88 6.12 1.08
N LEU A 47 -2.14 5.11 0.24
CA LEU A 47 -2.87 5.24 -1.01
C LEU A 47 -4.33 5.66 -0.77
N MET A 48 -5.01 5.02 0.18
CA MET A 48 -6.40 5.33 0.52
C MET A 48 -6.53 6.72 1.17
N ASP A 49 -5.56 7.16 1.98
CA ASP A 49 -5.49 8.54 2.50
C ASP A 49 -5.48 9.57 1.35
N LYS A 50 -4.65 9.34 0.32
CA LYS A 50 -4.59 10.23 -0.85
C LYS A 50 -5.75 10.09 -1.82
N MET A 51 -6.36 8.91 -1.89
CA MET A 51 -7.63 8.74 -2.59
C MET A 51 -8.73 9.58 -1.93
N TYR A 52 -8.81 9.61 -0.60
CA TYR A 52 -9.80 10.43 0.11
C TYR A 52 -9.61 11.93 -0.19
N ASP A 53 -8.37 12.43 -0.10
CA ASP A 53 -8.04 13.81 -0.49
C ASP A 53 -8.49 14.12 -1.93
N ASN A 54 -8.31 13.17 -2.86
CA ASN A 54 -8.72 13.32 -4.26
C ASN A 54 -10.25 13.33 -4.42
N GLN A 55 -10.96 12.46 -3.71
CA GLN A 55 -12.42 12.42 -3.69
C GLN A 55 -13.04 13.71 -3.15
N ASP A 56 -12.41 14.31 -2.13
CA ASP A 56 -12.80 15.60 -1.56
C ASP A 56 -12.56 16.75 -2.53
N TYR A 57 -11.41 16.77 -3.20
CA TYR A 57 -11.09 17.76 -4.22
C TYR A 57 -12.11 17.75 -5.37
N ASP A 58 -12.47 16.55 -5.85
CA ASP A 58 -13.44 16.35 -6.94
C ASP A 58 -14.90 16.48 -6.48
N LYS A 59 -15.15 16.70 -5.18
CA LYS A 59 -16.49 16.78 -4.57
C LYS A 59 -17.37 15.58 -4.92
N MET A 60 -16.78 14.39 -4.93
CA MET A 60 -17.49 13.15 -5.26
C MET A 60 -18.59 12.88 -4.23
N ASP A 61 -19.75 12.45 -4.71
CA ASP A 61 -20.80 11.89 -3.85
C ASP A 61 -20.38 10.54 -3.25
N VAL A 62 -21.09 10.12 -2.22
CA VAL A 62 -20.79 8.89 -1.45
C VAL A 62 -20.78 7.64 -2.34
N GLU A 63 -21.69 7.53 -3.31
CA GLU A 63 -21.76 6.35 -4.17
C GLU A 63 -20.52 6.23 -5.05
N ASN A 64 -20.08 7.33 -5.65
CA ASN A 64 -18.87 7.37 -6.46
C ASN A 64 -17.60 7.17 -5.63
N ARG A 65 -17.57 7.66 -4.39
CA ARG A 65 -16.46 7.40 -3.44
C ARG A 65 -16.30 5.91 -3.14
N LEU A 66 -17.41 5.22 -2.85
CA LEU A 66 -17.40 3.78 -2.57
C LEU A 66 -16.94 2.98 -3.80
N LYS A 67 -17.44 3.31 -5.00
CA LYS A 67 -17.00 2.68 -6.25
C LYS A 67 -15.50 2.88 -6.52
N MET A 68 -14.99 4.08 -6.25
CA MET A 68 -13.56 4.37 -6.40
C MET A 68 -12.72 3.59 -5.38
N ALA A 69 -13.15 3.49 -4.13
CA ALA A 69 -12.47 2.73 -3.09
C ALA A 69 -12.40 1.22 -3.45
N GLU A 70 -13.53 0.64 -3.86
CA GLU A 70 -13.61 -0.76 -4.30
C GLU A 70 -12.68 -1.01 -5.51
N SER A 71 -12.75 -0.13 -6.52
CA SER A 71 -11.91 -0.23 -7.71
C SER A 71 -10.43 -0.14 -7.37
N CYS A 72 -10.05 0.79 -6.49
CA CYS A 72 -8.67 0.95 -5.99
C CYS A 72 -8.16 -0.34 -5.34
N GLY A 73 -8.96 -0.97 -4.46
CA GLY A 73 -8.61 -2.24 -3.82
C GLY A 73 -8.44 -3.39 -4.81
N LEU A 74 -9.36 -3.52 -5.78
CA LEU A 74 -9.28 -4.55 -6.82
C LEU A 74 -8.06 -4.37 -7.73
N GLU A 75 -7.75 -3.13 -8.12
CA GLU A 75 -6.57 -2.82 -8.92
C GLU A 75 -5.27 -3.08 -8.17
N LEU A 76 -5.20 -2.74 -6.88
CA LEU A 76 -4.05 -3.06 -6.03
C LEU A 76 -3.86 -4.58 -5.93
N ARG A 77 -4.93 -5.35 -5.69
CA ARG A 77 -4.86 -6.82 -5.66
C ARG A 77 -4.36 -7.39 -6.98
N LYS A 78 -4.89 -6.90 -8.10
CA LYS A 78 -4.47 -7.31 -9.44
C LYS A 78 -2.98 -7.00 -9.67
N LEU A 79 -2.52 -5.81 -9.27
CA LEU A 79 -1.11 -5.41 -9.37
C LEU A 79 -0.22 -6.40 -8.62
N ILE A 80 -0.52 -6.66 -7.35
CA ILE A 80 0.28 -7.55 -6.52
C ILE A 80 0.29 -8.97 -7.09
N HIS A 81 -0.87 -9.52 -7.45
CA HIS A 81 -0.96 -10.86 -8.01
C HIS A 81 -0.18 -11.01 -9.32
N THR A 82 -0.31 -10.02 -10.22
CA THR A 82 0.35 -10.04 -11.53
C THR A 82 1.88 -10.13 -11.41
N TYR A 83 2.47 -9.40 -10.46
CA TYR A 83 3.93 -9.28 -10.37
C TYR A 83 4.58 -10.16 -9.31
N THR A 84 3.80 -10.76 -8.42
CA THR A 84 4.34 -11.60 -7.32
C THR A 84 3.75 -13.01 -7.26
N GLY A 85 2.62 -13.25 -7.92
CA GLY A 85 1.84 -14.49 -7.79
C GLY A 85 1.14 -14.65 -6.43
N LEU A 86 1.29 -13.68 -5.51
CA LEU A 86 0.62 -13.71 -4.21
C LEU A 86 -0.82 -13.24 -4.36
N ASP A 87 -1.76 -13.95 -3.75
CA ASP A 87 -3.15 -13.50 -3.65
C ASP A 87 -3.39 -12.85 -2.28
N LEU A 88 -3.84 -11.59 -2.29
CA LEU A 88 -4.20 -10.85 -1.08
C LEU A 88 -5.49 -11.40 -0.43
N ASN A 89 -6.30 -12.19 -1.14
CA ASN A 89 -7.56 -12.75 -0.62
C ASN A 89 -7.38 -13.97 0.29
N ASP A 90 -6.23 -14.65 0.28
CA ASP A 90 -6.03 -15.93 0.99
C ASP A 90 -5.83 -15.79 2.52
N GLY A 91 -6.28 -14.68 3.14
CA GLY A 91 -6.21 -14.56 4.59
C GLY A 91 -6.80 -13.33 5.28
N TRP A 92 -7.44 -12.38 4.60
CA TRP A 92 -7.92 -11.14 5.24
C TRP A 92 -9.27 -10.67 4.69
N TYR A 93 -10.33 -10.86 5.48
CA TYR A 93 -11.69 -10.36 5.25
C TYR A 93 -11.92 -8.92 5.80
N GLU A 94 -10.88 -8.20 6.23
CA GLU A 94 -11.06 -7.01 7.08
C GLU A 94 -10.88 -5.64 6.40
N CYS A 95 -10.54 -5.56 5.10
CA CYS A 95 -10.41 -4.25 4.44
C CYS A 95 -11.73 -3.65 3.94
N ASP A 96 -12.78 -4.46 3.77
CA ASP A 96 -14.08 -3.96 3.31
C ASP A 96 -14.88 -3.25 4.42
N GLU A 97 -14.52 -3.45 5.70
CA GLU A 97 -15.25 -2.86 6.84
C GLU A 97 -14.56 -1.63 7.47
N PHE A 98 -13.33 -1.29 7.07
CA PHE A 98 -12.58 -0.24 7.78
C PHE A 98 -12.83 1.18 7.25
N TRP A 99 -13.49 1.34 6.10
CA TRP A 99 -13.62 2.63 5.41
C TRP A 99 -14.97 2.86 4.69
N ILE A 100 -16.00 2.07 4.98
CA ILE A 100 -17.40 2.37 4.64
C ILE A 100 -18.07 3.10 5.81
#